data_AF-A0A4Y2BNN6-F1
#
_entry.id   AF-A0A4Y2BNN6-F1
#
_cell.length_a   1.000
_cell.length_b   1.000
_cell.length_c   1.000
_cell.angle_alpha   90.00
_cell.angle_beta   90.00
_cell.angle_gamma   90.00
#
_symmetry.space_group_name_H-M   'P 1'
#
loop_
_entity.id
_entity.type
_entity.pdbx_description
1 polymer ?
#
loop_
_entity_poly.entity_id
_entity_poly.type
_entity_poly.pdbx_seq_one_letter_code
_entity_poly.pdbx_strand_id
1 'polypeptide(L)'
;MGVAFSINTVVHVIMYTYYGLAAFGPKMQKYLWWKKHLTRLQIGQMFFIMGYMIFGFLTGCEEFGNLEFYALVYGSITLILFLNFYRKYKGD
;
A
#
# COMPACT_ATOMS: atom_id res chain seq x y z
N MET A 1 -12.93 5.71 8.32
CA MET A 1 -12.10 6.32 7.24
C MET A 1 -10.76 7.00 7.64
N GLY A 2 -10.67 7.87 8.66
CA GLY A 2 -9.49 8.72 8.92
C GLY A 2 -8.15 8.00 9.15
N VAL A 3 -8.17 6.88 9.88
CA VAL A 3 -6.97 6.07 10.18
C VAL A 3 -6.30 5.50 8.92
N ALA A 4 -7.09 5.17 7.89
CA ALA A 4 -6.57 4.62 6.64
C ALA A 4 -5.74 5.67 5.87
N PHE A 5 -6.20 6.92 5.85
CA PHE A 5 -5.47 8.03 5.22
C PHE A 5 -4.18 8.37 5.95
N SER A 6 -4.20 8.38 7.28
CA SER A 6 -2.99 8.64 8.08
C SER A 6 -1.91 7.60 7.84
N ILE A 7 -2.27 6.30 7.82
CA ILE A 7 -1.28 5.24 7.55
C ILE A 7 -0.81 5.28 6.08
N ASN A 8 -1.71 5.55 5.14
CA ASN A 8 -1.36 5.65 3.72
C ASN A 8 -0.36 6.78 3.45
N THR A 9 -0.62 7.98 3.96
CA THR A 9 0.26 9.14 3.77
C THR A 9 1.65 8.92 4.34
N VAL A 10 1.78 8.28 5.51
CA VAL A 10 3.09 7.92 6.09
C VAL A 10 3.85 6.95 5.19
N VAL A 11 3.20 5.89 4.71
CA VAL A 11 3.82 4.93 3.77
C VAL A 11 4.20 5.62 2.46
N HIS A 12 3.37 6.54 1.97
CA HIS A 12 3.65 7.34 0.78
C HIS A 12 4.83 8.28 0.98
N VAL A 13 4.96 8.96 2.11
CA VAL A 13 6.12 9.80 2.41
C VAL A 13 7.41 8.97 2.33
N ILE A 14 7.42 7.77 2.91
CA ILE A 14 8.60 6.88 2.87
C ILE A 14 8.89 6.43 1.42
N MET A 15 7.87 6.09 0.65
CA MET A 15 8.00 5.69 -0.75
C MET A 15 8.52 6.83 -1.66
N TYR A 16 7.96 8.04 -1.52
CA TYR A 16 8.41 9.19 -2.31
C TYR A 16 9.79 9.66 -1.90
N THR A 17 10.14 9.55 -0.61
CA THR A 17 11.51 9.78 -0.15
C THR A 17 12.47 8.83 -0.85
N TYR A 18 12.15 7.54 -0.92
CA TYR A 18 12.96 6.56 -1.66
C TYR A 18 13.10 6.93 -3.16
N TYR A 19 12.03 7.35 -3.82
CA TYR A 19 12.11 7.79 -5.21
C TYR A 19 12.91 9.08 -5.39
N GLY A 20 12.83 10.02 -4.45
CA GLY A 20 13.66 11.22 -4.40
C GLY A 20 15.14 10.86 -4.31
N LEU A 21 15.52 9.99 -3.37
CA LEU A 21 16.90 9.50 -3.26
C LEU A 21 17.35 8.73 -4.51
N ALA A 22 16.44 8.02 -5.20
CA ALA A 22 16.76 7.34 -6.45
C ALA A 22 17.03 8.29 -7.63
N ALA A 23 16.49 9.51 -7.59
CA ALA A 23 16.70 10.53 -8.61
C ALA A 23 18.04 11.28 -8.46
N PHE A 24 18.68 11.24 -7.29
CA PHE A 24 19.98 11.90 -7.02
C PHE A 24 21.19 11.25 -7.73
N GLY A 25 20.99 10.18 -8.50
CA GLY A 25 21.98 9.65 -9.44
C GLY A 25 22.48 8.23 -9.15
N PRO A 26 23.28 7.65 -10.06
CA PRO A 26 23.67 6.23 -10.06
C PRO A 26 24.52 5.81 -8.85
N LYS A 27 25.19 6.77 -8.18
CA LYS A 27 25.93 6.50 -6.93
C LYS A 27 25.02 6.17 -5.75
N MET A 28 23.84 6.79 -5.67
CA MET A 28 22.86 6.53 -4.61
C MET A 28 22.02 5.29 -4.90
N GLN A 29 21.82 4.94 -6.17
CA GLN A 29 21.10 3.72 -6.56
C GLN A 29 21.72 2.43 -6.00
N LYS A 30 23.05 2.42 -5.78
CA LYS A 30 23.74 1.28 -5.17
C LYS A 30 23.28 0.97 -3.74
N TYR A 31 22.79 1.97 -3.01
CA TYR A 31 22.29 1.81 -1.63
C TYR A 31 20.79 1.50 -1.56
N LEU A 32 20.09 1.46 -2.69
CA LEU A 32 18.63 1.28 -2.75
C LEU A 32 18.17 -0.19 -2.69
N TRP A 33 18.92 -1.10 -2.03
CA TRP A 33 18.55 -2.51 -1.94
C TRP A 33 17.19 -2.73 -1.26
N TRP A 34 16.71 -1.75 -0.48
CA TRP A 34 15.52 -1.88 0.35
C TRP A 34 14.21 -1.65 -0.42
N LYS A 35 14.27 -1.50 -1.75
CA LYS A 35 13.09 -1.46 -2.63
C LYS A 35 12.08 -2.58 -2.32
N LYS A 36 12.59 -3.80 -2.07
CA LYS A 36 11.77 -4.97 -1.76
C LYS A 36 10.98 -4.80 -0.46
N HIS A 37 11.56 -4.12 0.53
CA HIS A 37 10.91 -3.84 1.81
C HIS A 37 9.79 -2.84 1.63
N LEU A 38 9.99 -1.77 0.83
CA LEU A 38 8.96 -0.79 0.50
C LEU A 38 7.72 -1.41 -0.15
N THR A 39 7.91 -2.28 -1.15
CA THR A 39 6.77 -2.99 -1.80
C THR A 39 6.04 -3.89 -0.80
N ARG A 40 6.77 -4.58 0.08
CA ARG A 40 6.17 -5.42 1.13
C ARG A 40 5.41 -4.59 2.16
N LEU A 41 5.90 -3.39 2.47
CA LEU A 41 5.27 -2.42 3.37
C LEU A 41 3.96 -1.87 2.79
N GLN A 42 3.94 -1.51 1.50
CA GLN A 42 2.73 -1.08 0.79
C GLN A 42 1.66 -2.19 0.72
N ILE A 43 2.06 -3.43 0.43
CA ILE A 43 1.13 -4.57 0.44
C ILE A 43 0.56 -4.78 1.84
N GLY A 44 1.40 -4.76 2.87
CA GLY A 44 0.96 -4.91 4.27
C GLY A 44 -0.02 -3.82 4.69
N GLN A 45 0.24 -2.57 4.31
CA GLN A 45 -0.65 -1.43 4.54
C GLN A 45 -2.02 -1.63 3.90
N MET A 46 -2.09 -2.10 2.66
CA MET A 46 -3.38 -2.35 1.99
C MET A 46 -4.17 -3.51 2.61
N PHE A 47 -3.50 -4.58 3.03
CA PHE A 47 -4.14 -5.67 3.78
C PHE A 47 -4.73 -5.19 5.12
N PHE A 48 -3.96 -4.38 5.86
CA PHE A 48 -4.39 -3.89 7.16
C PHE A 48 -5.59 -2.93 7.06
N ILE A 49 -5.56 -2.01 6.09
CA ILE A 49 -6.65 -1.06 5.85
C ILE A 49 -7.93 -1.79 5.39
N MET A 50 -7.80 -2.75 4.48
CA MET A 50 -8.94 -3.55 4.01
C MET A 50 -9.53 -4.40 5.16
N GLY A 51 -8.68 -5.00 6.00
CA GLY A 51 -9.12 -5.74 7.19
C GLY A 51 -9.83 -4.85 8.22
N TYR A 52 -9.31 -3.65 8.46
CA TYR A 52 -9.94 -2.66 9.35
C TYR A 52 -11.33 -2.24 8.84
N MET A 53 -11.47 -2.06 7.53
CA MET A 53 -12.75 -1.70 6.89
C MET A 53 -13.79 -2.83 7.00
N ILE A 54 -13.39 -4.08 6.74
CA ILE A 54 -14.25 -5.26 6.91
C ILE A 54 -14.66 -5.44 8.38
N PHE A 55 -13.73 -5.21 9.32
CA PHE A 55 -14.01 -5.30 10.75
C PHE A 55 -15.00 -4.21 11.21
N GLY A 56 -14.86 -2.98 10.72
CA GLY A 56 -15.82 -1.89 10.95
C GLY A 56 -17.23 -2.26 10.47
N PHE A 57 -17.32 -2.89 9.30
CA PHE A 57 -18.59 -3.39 8.76
C PHE A 57 -19.21 -4.50 9.62
N LEU A 58 -18.43 -5.50 10.05
CA LEU A 58 -18.93 -6.59 10.89
C LEU A 58 -19.42 -6.11 12.26
N THR A 59 -18.85 -5.02 12.77
CA THR A 59 -19.25 -4.40 14.04
C THR A 59 -20.53 -3.55 13.88
N GLY A 60 -21.03 -3.35 12.66
CA GLY A 60 -22.26 -2.61 12.37
C GLY A 60 -22.18 -1.10 12.66
N CYS A 61 -20.96 -0.56 12.77
CA CYS A 61 -20.74 0.84 13.17
C CYS A 61 -20.67 1.81 11.97
N GLU A 62 -20.47 1.30 10.75
CA GLU A 62 -20.46 2.07 9.48
C GLU A 62 -21.51 1.45 8.52
N GLU A 63 -22.43 2.27 8.00
CA GLU A 63 -23.35 1.86 6.94
C GLU A 63 -22.59 1.70 5.62
N PHE A 64 -22.75 0.55 4.96
CA PHE A 64 -22.10 0.22 3.69
C PHE A 64 -22.61 1.13 2.56
N GLY A 65 -22.00 2.31 2.45
CA GLY A 65 -22.31 3.28 1.40
C GLY A 65 -21.63 2.95 0.07
N ASN A 66 -22.08 3.60 -1.01
CA ASN A 66 -21.48 3.45 -2.34
C ASN A 66 -19.98 3.79 -2.36
N LEU A 67 -19.56 4.82 -1.60
CA LEU A 67 -18.16 5.23 -1.49
C LEU A 67 -17.26 4.15 -0.90
N GLU A 68 -17.76 3.43 0.10
CA GLU A 68 -17.03 2.34 0.76
C GLU A 68 -16.84 1.15 -0.17
N PHE A 69 -17.90 0.80 -0.92
CA PHE A 69 -17.84 -0.24 -1.94
C PHE A 69 -16.81 0.10 -3.04
N TYR A 70 -16.82 1.34 -3.55
CA TYR A 70 -15.81 1.79 -4.52
C TYR A 70 -14.39 1.73 -3.96
N ALA A 71 -14.19 2.12 -2.69
CA ALA A 71 -12.89 2.06 -2.04
C ALA A 71 -12.38 0.61 -1.87
N LEU A 72 -13.26 -0.34 -1.54
CA LEU A 72 -12.92 -1.76 -1.49
C LEU A 72 -12.55 -2.32 -2.86
N VAL A 73 -13.33 -2.00 -3.91
CA VAL A 73 -13.03 -2.43 -5.27
C VAL A 73 -11.67 -1.87 -5.72
N TYR A 74 -11.45 -0.57 -5.54
CA TYR A 74 -10.18 0.07 -5.88
C TYR A 74 -8.98 -0.51 -5.10
N GLY A 75 -9.16 -0.75 -3.80
CA GLY A 75 -8.17 -1.40 -2.94
C GLY A 75 -7.83 -2.81 -3.40
N SER A 76 -8.83 -3.60 -3.80
CA SER A 76 -8.64 -4.98 -4.26
C SER A 76 -7.88 -5.05 -5.59
N ILE A 77 -8.18 -4.17 -6.56
CA ILE A 77 -7.46 -4.08 -7.84
C ILE A 77 -5.99 -3.74 -7.59
N THR A 78 -5.74 -2.76 -6.73
CA THR A 78 -4.39 -2.33 -6.37
C THR A 78 -3.61 -3.46 -5.69
N LEU A 79 -4.25 -4.19 -4.79
CA LEU A 79 -3.66 -5.34 -4.09
C LEU A 79 -3.28 -6.48 -5.06
N ILE A 80 -4.15 -6.80 -6.03
CA ILE A 80 -3.86 -7.81 -7.07
C ILE A 80 -2.64 -7.38 -7.90
N LEU A 81 -2.57 -6.11 -8.31
CA LEU A 81 -1.46 -5.59 -9.10
C LEU A 81 -0.13 -5.71 -8.33
N PHE A 82 -0.13 -5.34 -7.05
CA PHE A 82 1.05 -5.44 -6.20
C PHE A 82 1.45 -6.90 -5.91
N LEU A 83 0.49 -7.80 -5.71
CA LEU A 83 0.77 -9.23 -5.58
C LEU A 83 1.37 -9.81 -6.85
N ASN A 84 0.89 -9.41 -8.03
CA ASN A 84 1.44 -9.81 -9.32
C ASN A 84 2.89 -9.32 -9.46
N PHE A 85 3.15 -8.05 -9.16
CA PHE A 85 4.50 -7.49 -9.13
C PHE A 85 5.43 -8.23 -8.14
N TYR A 86 4.93 -8.56 -6.94
CA TYR A 86 5.69 -9.29 -5.93
C TYR A 86 5.99 -10.73 -6.35
N ARG A 87 5.04 -11.44 -7.00
CA ARG A 87 5.27 -12.78 -7.58
C ARG A 87 6.33 -12.74 -8.66
N LYS A 88 6.26 -11.76 -9.57
CA LYS A 88 7.27 -11.57 -10.62
C LYS A 88 8.66 -11.29 -10.03
N TYR A 89 8.75 -10.49 -8.97
CA TYR A 89 10.02 -10.15 -8.31
C TYR A 89 10.60 -11.25 -7.40
N LYS A 90 9.83 -12.29 -7.05
CA LYS A 90 10.31 -13.46 -6.30
C LYS A 90 10.66 -14.64 -7.23
N GLY A 91 10.27 -14.58 -8.50
CA GLY A 91 10.52 -15.59 -9.52
C GLY A 91 11.80 -15.38 -10.33
N ASP A 92 12.44 -14.22 -10.20
CA ASP A 92 13.84 -13.91 -10.56
C ASP A 92 14.73 -14.05 -9.31
#